data_AF-A0A7W1QPI3-F1
#
_entry.id   AF-A0A7W1QPI3-F1
#
_cell.length_a   1.000
_cell.length_b   1.000
_cell.length_c   1.000
_cell.angle_alpha   90.00
_cell.angle_beta   90.00
_cell.angle_gamma   90.00
#
_symmetry.space_group_name_H-M   'P 1'
#
loop_
_entity.id
_entity.type
_entity.pdbx_description
1 polymer ?
#
loop_
_entity_poly.entity_id
_entity_poly.type
_entity_poly.pdbx_seq_one_letter_code
_entity_poly.pdbx_strand_id
1 'polypeptide(L)' 'AGVYGMNFRHMPELDWRLGYPLALAMMLGASSTLYVLFRRRDWL' A
#
# COMPACT_ATOMS: atom_id res chain seq x y z
N ALA A 1 28.59 -14.77 -3.48
CA ALA A 1 27.20 -15.24 -3.36
C ALA A 1 26.85 -15.32 -1.88
N GLY A 2 26.06 -14.37 -1.36
CA GLY A 2 25.81 -14.24 0.07
C GLY A 2 25.19 -12.91 0.45
N VAL A 3 24.24 -12.42 -0.35
CA VAL A 3 23.41 -11.25 0.01
C VAL A 3 22.07 -11.78 0.54
N TYR A 4 22.14 -12.68 1.52
CA TYR A 4 21.01 -13.13 2.34
C TYR A 4 21.19 -12.55 3.76
N GLY A 5 21.69 -11.32 3.86
CA GLY A 5 22.21 -10.72 5.10
C GLY A 5 21.37 -9.59 5.70
N MET A 6 20.17 -9.29 5.17
CA MET A 6 19.35 -8.17 5.67
C MET A 6 17.86 -8.48 5.56
N ASN A 7 17.29 -9.24 6.50
CA ASN A 7 15.85 -9.48 6.54
C ASN A 7 15.45 -10.04 7.92
N PHE A 8 14.73 -9.26 8.74
CA PHE A 8 13.94 -9.72 9.90
C PHE A 8 14.58 -9.83 11.31
N ARG A 9 15.54 -8.99 11.73
CA ARG A 9 15.89 -8.91 13.19
C ARG A 9 15.23 -7.76 13.96
N HIS A 10 14.70 -6.79 13.24
CA HIS A 10 13.88 -5.71 13.77
C HIS A 10 13.15 -5.14 12.55
N MET A 11 11.93 -5.60 12.29
CA MET A 11 11.03 -4.91 11.37
C MET A 11 9.97 -4.19 12.24
N PRO A 12 10.29 -3.03 12.84
CA PRO A 12 9.31 -2.23 13.55
C PRO A 12 8.17 -1.75 12.63
N GLU A 13 8.33 -1.81 11.29
CA GLU A 13 7.26 -1.52 10.35
C GLU A 13 6.04 -2.46 10.44
N LEU A 14 6.19 -3.67 11.01
CA LEU A 14 5.05 -4.59 11.23
C LEU A 14 4.34 -4.35 12.58
N ASP A 15 4.98 -3.66 13.52
CA ASP A 15 4.38 -3.30 14.82
C ASP A 15 3.37 -2.16 14.70
N TRP A 16 3.39 -1.44 13.57
CA TRP A 16 2.38 -0.43 13.29
C TRP A 16 1.05 -1.13 13.00
N ARG A 17 0.23 -1.26 14.04
CA ARG A 17 -1.14 -1.80 13.99
C ARG A 17 -2.04 -1.06 12.97
N LEU A 18 -1.66 0.17 12.61
CA LEU A 18 -2.27 0.99 11.55
C LEU A 18 -1.59 0.83 10.18
N GLY A 19 -0.39 0.26 10.07
CA GLY A 19 0.32 0.05 8.81
C GLY A 19 -0.40 -0.93 7.88
N TYR A 20 -0.95 -2.02 8.43
CA TYR A 20 -1.75 -2.98 7.67
C TYR A 20 -3.03 -2.36 7.07
N PRO A 21 -3.91 -1.68 7.85
CA PRO A 21 -5.07 -1.00 7.28
C PRO A 21 -4.69 0.20 6.41
N LEU A 22 -3.59 0.91 6.68
CA LEU A 22 -3.12 2.02 5.83
C LEU A 22 -2.65 1.51 4.46
N ALA A 23 -1.91 0.39 4.41
CA ALA A 23 -1.49 -0.22 3.17
C ALA A 23 -2.68 -0.69 2.32
N LEU A 24 -3.69 -1.30 2.97
CA LEU A 24 -4.96 -1.65 2.34
C LEU A 24 -5.72 -0.41 1.85
N ALA A 25 -5.78 0.64 2.65
CA ALA A 25 -6.41 1.90 2.28
C ALA A 25 -5.69 2.59 1.12
N MET A 26 -4.35 2.47 1.01
CA MET A 26 -3.59 2.99 -0.13
C MET A 26 -3.83 2.16 -1.40
N MET A 27 -3.88 0.82 -1.30
CA MET A 27 -4.21 -0.05 -2.43
C MET A 27 -5.61 0.24 -2.99
N LEU A 28 -6.60 0.29 -2.10
CA LEU A 28 -7.98 0.63 -2.47
C LEU A 28 -8.08 2.08 -2.92
N GLY A 29 -7.44 3.00 -2.20
CA GLY A 29 -7.43 4.43 -2.49
C GLY A 29 -6.86 4.74 -3.85
N ALA A 30 -5.77 4.11 -4.28
CA ALA A 30 -5.20 4.31 -5.62
C ALA A 30 -6.17 3.85 -6.71
N SER A 31 -6.77 2.66 -6.53
CA SER A 31 -7.74 2.10 -7.47
C SER A 31 -9.01 2.95 -7.55
N SER A 32 -9.55 3.36 -6.40
CA SER A 32 -10.72 4.24 -6.31
C SER A 32 -10.44 5.64 -6.80
N THR A 33 -9.24 6.19 -6.59
CA THR A 33 -8.85 7.51 -7.07
C THR A 33 -8.87 7.53 -8.59
N LEU A 34 -8.27 6.53 -9.23
CA LEU A 34 -8.32 6.40 -10.69
C LEU A 34 -9.77 6.24 -11.17
N TYR A 35 -10.56 5.35 -10.55
CA TYR A 35 -11.96 5.14 -10.89
C TYR A 35 -12.80 6.41 -10.78
N VAL A 36 -12.66 7.17 -9.70
CA VAL A 36 -13.38 8.44 -9.48
C VAL A 36 -12.90 9.50 -10.46
N LEU A 37 -11.62 9.55 -10.80
CA LEU A 37 -11.09 10.51 -11.78
C LEU A 37 -11.66 10.25 -13.18
N PHE A 38 -11.71 8.98 -13.60
CA PHE A 38 -12.33 8.57 -14.85
C PHE A 38 -13.84 8.82 -14.84
N ARG A 39 -14.52 8.49 -13.75
CA ARG A 39 -15.96 8.70 -13.59
C ARG A 39 -16.35 10.17 -13.51
N ARG A 40 -15.51 11.04 -12.93
CA ARG A 40 -15.73 12.50 -12.89
C ARG A 40 -15.59 13.17 -14.26
N ARG A 41 -14.90 12.54 -15.20
CA ARG A 41 -14.75 13.07 -16.56
C ARG A 41 -15.88 12.63 -17.50
N ASP A 42 -16.98 12.07 -16.97
CA ASP A 42 -18.15 11.63 -17.75
C ASP A 42 -17.74 10.68 -18.90
N TRP A 43 -16.68 9.91 -18.67
CA TRP A 43 -16.13 8.98 -19.67
C TRP A 43 -16.73 7.57 -19.60
N LEU A 44 -17.75 7.37 -18.75
CA LEU A 44 -18.55 6.15 -18.64
C LEU A 44 -20.04 6.46 -18.60
#